data_AF-A0A7C9E5V7-F1
#
_entry.id   AF-A0A7C9E5V7-F1
#
_cell.length_a   1.000
_cell.length_b   1.000
_cell.length_c   1.000
_cell.angle_alpha   90.00
_cell.angle_beta   90.00
_cell.angle_gamma   90.00
#
_symmetry.space_group_name_H-M   'P 1'
#
loop_
_entity.id
_entity.type
_entity.pdbx_description
1 polymer ?
#
loop_
_entity_poly.entity_id
_entity_poly.type
_entity_poly.pdbx_seq_one_letter_code
_entity_poly.pdbx_strand_id
1 'polypeptide(L)'
;LWDVKDEDGDAGKGNSVNSSTWPCMKSLELLSLLGVSKLQSLPSGIGGLTALQDLYIDDCDNLKTLPESIGSLSQLRTLHFNGCSKLEALPKSIQNLTALQVLHIQRCPLLKTRCEEPDGDDWPLIQHIPHKLITQS
;
A
#
# COMPACT_ATOMS: atom_id res chain seq x y z
N LEU A 1 6.99 19.88 6.61
CA LEU A 1 7.29 18.43 6.87
C LEU A 1 6.18 17.46 6.43
N TRP A 2 5.22 17.97 5.68
CA TRP A 2 4.41 17.35 4.63
C TRP A 2 3.83 18.59 3.95
N ASP A 3 4.62 19.22 3.07
CA ASP A 3 4.12 20.40 2.36
C ASP A 3 3.15 19.91 1.31
N VAL A 4 1.86 19.98 1.65
CA VAL A 4 0.92 20.48 0.67
C VAL A 4 0.96 21.99 0.83
N LYS A 5 1.91 22.60 0.14
CA LYS A 5 1.93 24.00 -0.26
C LYS A 5 2.95 24.13 -1.37
N ASP A 6 2.46 24.00 -2.60
CA ASP A 6 3.10 24.72 -3.70
C ASP A 6 2.89 26.21 -3.40
N GLU A 7 3.95 26.88 -2.93
CA GLU A 7 4.31 28.28 -3.22
C GLU A 7 5.62 28.63 -2.48
N ASP A 8 6.67 28.85 -3.29
CA ASP A 8 7.95 29.53 -3.06
C ASP A 8 8.64 29.48 -1.67
N GLY A 9 9.82 28.83 -1.60
CA GLY A 9 10.79 29.08 -0.52
C GLY A 9 11.84 27.99 -0.28
N ASP A 10 13.11 28.39 -0.38
CA ASP A 10 14.35 27.61 -0.42
C ASP A 10 14.76 26.82 0.87
N ALA A 11 15.62 25.81 0.61
CA ALA A 11 16.63 25.13 1.43
C ALA A 11 16.25 24.20 2.60
N GLY A 12 16.48 22.90 2.39
CA GLY A 12 16.68 21.91 3.46
C GLY A 12 16.90 20.47 2.98
N LYS A 13 18.16 20.02 2.91
CA LYS A 13 18.55 18.64 2.58
C LYS A 13 17.92 17.62 3.54
N GLY A 14 17.13 16.71 2.98
CA GLY A 14 16.71 15.46 3.57
C GLY A 14 16.13 14.57 2.47
N ASN A 15 16.55 13.31 2.38
CA ASN A 15 16.11 12.36 1.34
C ASN A 15 14.58 12.18 1.41
N SER A 16 13.86 12.99 0.63
CA SER A 16 12.41 13.05 0.56
C SER A 16 11.98 12.38 -0.73
N VAL A 17 11.40 11.18 -0.63
CA VAL A 17 10.74 10.55 -1.78
C VAL A 17 9.37 11.21 -1.92
N ASN A 18 9.31 12.38 -2.55
CA ASN A 18 8.06 13.09 -2.79
C ASN A 18 7.18 12.35 -3.84
N SER A 19 5.88 12.66 -3.87
CA SER A 19 4.91 12.05 -4.78
C SER A 19 5.25 12.22 -6.27
N SER A 20 6.04 13.24 -6.61
CA SER A 20 6.51 13.53 -7.97
C SER A 20 7.70 12.68 -8.43
N THR A 21 8.35 11.92 -7.54
CA THR A 21 9.51 11.07 -7.91
C THR A 21 9.10 9.70 -8.48
N TRP A 22 7.93 9.18 -8.09
CA TRP A 22 7.51 7.80 -8.36
C TRP A 22 7.18 7.54 -9.84
N PRO A 23 6.56 8.48 -10.60
CA PRO A 23 6.24 8.24 -12.01
C PRO A 23 7.45 7.99 -12.92
N CYS A 24 8.66 8.35 -12.48
CA CYS A 24 9.91 8.12 -13.20
C CYS A 24 10.51 6.73 -12.96
N MET A 25 10.06 6.02 -11.92
CA MET A 25 10.58 4.72 -11.49
C MET A 25 9.88 3.55 -12.20
N LYS A 26 9.86 3.59 -13.54
CA LYS A 26 9.14 2.60 -14.37
C LYS A 26 9.75 1.19 -14.38
N SER A 27 10.92 1.01 -13.80
CA SER A 27 11.61 -0.29 -13.68
C SER A 27 11.67 -0.81 -12.25
N LEU A 28 11.02 -0.13 -11.30
CA LEU A 28 11.02 -0.57 -9.91
C LEU A 28 10.08 -1.78 -9.78
N GLU A 29 10.65 -2.94 -9.48
CA GLU A 29 9.90 -4.20 -9.33
C GLU A 29 9.56 -4.53 -7.87
N LEU A 30 10.34 -4.01 -6.92
CA LEU A 30 10.14 -4.22 -5.49
C LEU A 30 10.17 -2.89 -4.73
N LEU A 31 9.16 -2.67 -3.90
CA LEU A 31 9.08 -1.55 -2.98
C LEU A 31 8.82 -2.09 -1.57
N SER A 32 9.71 -1.77 -0.64
CA SER A 32 9.56 -2.10 0.78
C SER A 32 9.60 -0.83 1.63
N LEU A 33 8.60 -0.68 2.49
CA LEU A 33 8.48 0.41 3.46
C LEU A 33 8.50 -0.19 4.86
N LEU A 34 9.54 0.10 5.63
CA LEU A 34 9.73 -0.45 6.98
C LEU A 34 9.76 0.69 8.01
N GLY A 35 8.89 0.62 9.02
CA GLY A 35 8.95 1.49 10.19
C GLY A 35 8.70 2.98 9.91
N VAL A 36 7.94 3.32 8.86
CA VAL A 36 7.72 4.71 8.45
C VAL A 36 6.71 5.39 9.37
N SER A 37 7.20 5.87 10.50
CA SER A 37 6.40 6.40 11.62
C SER A 37 5.45 7.56 11.28
N LYS A 38 5.63 8.29 10.19
CA LYS A 38 4.75 9.42 9.79
C LYS A 38 3.87 9.11 8.59
N LEU A 39 3.96 7.92 8.02
CA LEU A 39 3.19 7.53 6.85
C LEU A 39 1.73 7.34 7.24
N GLN A 40 0.84 8.22 6.81
CA GLN A 40 -0.61 8.09 7.04
C GLN A 40 -1.35 7.49 5.85
N SER A 41 -0.84 7.69 4.65
CA SER A 41 -1.31 7.09 3.40
C SER A 41 -0.15 7.02 2.41
N LEU A 42 -0.21 6.09 1.45
CA LEU A 42 0.72 6.09 0.33
C LEU A 42 0.38 7.23 -0.64
N PRO A 43 1.38 7.87 -1.29
CA PRO A 43 1.11 8.89 -2.28
C PRO A 43 0.39 8.30 -3.50
N SER A 44 -0.55 9.04 -4.09
CA SER A 44 -1.28 8.61 -5.28
C SER A 44 -0.37 8.31 -6.48
N GLY A 45 0.85 8.85 -6.51
CA GLY A 45 1.89 8.54 -7.50
C GLY A 45 2.31 7.06 -7.56
N ILE A 46 1.95 6.24 -6.56
CA ILE A 46 2.21 4.79 -6.57
C ILE A 46 1.68 4.08 -7.81
N GLY A 47 0.53 4.51 -8.34
CA GLY A 47 -0.04 3.92 -9.56
C GLY A 47 0.84 4.07 -10.81
N GLY A 48 1.86 4.94 -10.77
CA GLY A 48 2.84 5.09 -11.84
C GLY A 48 3.94 4.01 -11.85
N LEU A 49 4.06 3.19 -10.80
CA LEU A 49 5.04 2.10 -10.70
C LEU A 49 4.57 0.86 -11.47
N THR A 50 4.35 0.98 -12.78
CA THR A 50 3.71 -0.06 -13.60
C THR A 50 4.48 -1.37 -13.72
N ALA A 51 5.76 -1.39 -13.34
CA ALA A 51 6.58 -2.62 -13.29
C ALA A 51 6.64 -3.24 -11.89
N LEU A 52 6.02 -2.64 -10.88
CA LEU A 52 6.07 -3.13 -9.51
C LEU A 52 5.40 -4.50 -9.41
N GLN A 53 6.14 -5.48 -8.89
CA GLN A 53 5.71 -6.85 -8.68
C GLN A 53 5.50 -7.14 -7.20
N ASP A 54 6.29 -6.55 -6.31
CA ASP A 54 6.20 -6.80 -4.88
C ASP A 54 6.13 -5.51 -4.07
N LEU A 55 5.09 -5.39 -3.23
CA LEU A 55 4.90 -4.30 -2.29
C LEU A 55 4.85 -4.82 -0.86
N TYR A 56 5.83 -4.43 -0.06
CA TYR A 56 5.98 -4.77 1.35
C TYR A 56 5.83 -3.53 2.22
N ILE A 57 4.93 -3.59 3.21
CA ILE A 57 4.71 -2.50 4.16
C ILE A 57 4.70 -3.09 5.57
N ASP A 58 5.79 -2.84 6.29
CA ASP A 58 6.10 -3.44 7.58
C ASP A 58 6.21 -2.34 8.66
N ASP A 59 5.61 -2.59 9.83
CA ASP A 59 5.66 -1.76 11.04
C ASP A 59 5.34 -0.27 10.79
N CYS A 60 4.43 0.01 9.86
CA CYS A 60 3.94 1.36 9.55
C CYS A 60 2.67 1.69 10.35
N ASP A 61 2.80 1.81 11.67
CA ASP A 61 1.68 1.95 12.61
C ASP A 61 0.74 3.15 12.38
N ASN A 62 1.18 4.18 11.68
CA ASN A 62 0.34 5.35 11.40
C ASN A 62 -0.37 5.29 10.05
N LEU A 63 -0.12 4.25 9.24
CA LEU A 63 -0.77 4.08 7.93
C LEU A 63 -2.24 3.75 8.15
N LYS A 64 -3.13 4.57 7.59
CA LYS A 64 -4.59 4.43 7.74
C LYS A 64 -5.27 3.97 6.47
N THR A 65 -4.82 4.48 5.32
CA THR A 65 -5.49 4.27 4.04
C THR A 65 -4.49 4.06 2.92
N LEU A 66 -4.91 3.37 1.86
CA LEU A 66 -4.18 3.27 0.60
C LEU A 66 -4.90 4.12 -0.46
N PRO A 67 -4.18 4.73 -1.42
CA PRO A 67 -4.80 5.45 -2.52
C PRO A 67 -5.45 4.49 -3.51
N GLU A 68 -6.54 4.93 -4.16
CA GLU A 68 -7.21 4.17 -5.23
C GLU A 68 -6.31 3.94 -6.47
N SER A 69 -5.21 4.68 -6.61
CA SER A 69 -4.25 4.45 -7.68
C SER A 69 -3.44 3.16 -7.51
N ILE A 70 -3.49 2.50 -6.34
CA ILE A 70 -2.85 1.20 -6.15
C ILE A 70 -3.36 0.17 -7.15
N GLY A 71 -4.65 0.24 -7.55
CA GLY A 71 -5.22 -0.66 -8.55
C GLY A 71 -4.69 -0.46 -9.98
N SER A 72 -3.79 0.50 -10.22
CA SER A 72 -3.07 0.66 -11.49
C SER A 72 -1.79 -0.19 -11.59
N LEU A 73 -1.39 -0.86 -10.50
CA LEU A 73 -0.21 -1.72 -10.44
C LEU A 73 -0.49 -3.07 -11.12
N SER A 74 -0.62 -3.06 -12.45
CA SER A 74 -1.06 -4.22 -13.25
C SER A 74 -0.12 -5.43 -13.20
N GLN A 75 1.12 -5.25 -12.74
CA GLN A 75 2.12 -6.33 -12.60
C GLN A 75 2.31 -6.80 -11.16
N LEU A 76 1.58 -6.25 -10.19
CA LEU A 76 1.75 -6.59 -8.78
C LEU A 76 1.34 -8.04 -8.54
N ARG A 77 2.27 -8.83 -8.00
CA ARG A 77 2.11 -10.26 -7.66
C ARG A 77 2.00 -10.49 -6.16
N THR A 78 2.66 -9.65 -5.36
CA THR A 78 2.66 -9.75 -3.90
C THR A 78 2.29 -8.42 -3.26
N LEU A 79 1.31 -8.46 -2.37
CA LEU A 79 0.96 -7.35 -1.49
C LEU A 79 1.02 -7.82 -0.03
N HIS A 80 1.92 -7.22 0.75
CA HIS A 80 2.17 -7.61 2.13
C HIS A 80 2.05 -6.42 3.08
N PHE A 81 1.21 -6.59 4.11
CA PHE A 81 1.12 -5.74 5.28
C PHE A 81 1.48 -6.51 6.54
N ASN A 82 2.47 -6.02 7.29
CA ASN A 82 2.82 -6.52 8.61
C ASN A 82 2.84 -5.38 9.62
N GLY A 83 2.22 -5.55 10.78
CA GLY A 83 2.32 -4.57 11.86
C GLY A 83 1.77 -3.18 11.51
N CYS A 84 0.84 -3.07 10.56
CA CYS A 84 0.16 -1.81 10.24
C CYS A 84 -1.13 -1.70 11.08
N SER A 85 -0.96 -1.37 12.36
CA SER A 85 -2.03 -1.45 13.36
C SER A 85 -3.25 -0.56 13.07
N LYS A 86 -3.07 0.56 12.36
CA LYS A 86 -4.12 1.52 12.03
C LYS A 86 -4.65 1.44 10.59
N LEU A 87 -4.19 0.48 9.78
CA LEU A 87 -4.65 0.36 8.39
C LEU A 87 -6.10 -0.12 8.38
N GLU A 88 -7.01 0.78 7.98
CA GLU A 88 -8.44 0.60 8.22
C GLU A 88 -9.09 -0.30 7.18
N ALA A 89 -8.83 -0.10 5.88
CA ALA A 89 -9.51 -0.80 4.79
C ALA A 89 -8.64 -0.89 3.53
N LEU A 90 -8.99 -1.83 2.64
CA LEU A 90 -8.49 -1.86 1.26
C LEU A 90 -9.28 -0.89 0.37
N PRO A 91 -8.64 -0.21 -0.60
CA PRO A 91 -9.33 0.61 -1.59
C PRO A 91 -10.11 -0.29 -2.55
N LYS A 92 -11.21 0.21 -3.13
CA LYS A 92 -12.07 -0.60 -4.02
C LYS A 92 -11.32 -1.09 -5.26
N SER A 93 -10.39 -0.28 -5.75
CA SER A 93 -9.49 -0.60 -6.87
C SER A 93 -8.57 -1.80 -6.64
N ILE A 94 -8.49 -2.37 -5.43
CA ILE A 94 -7.73 -3.61 -5.20
C ILE A 94 -8.21 -4.75 -6.11
N GLN A 95 -9.50 -4.76 -6.47
CA GLN A 95 -10.09 -5.73 -7.42
C GLN A 95 -9.48 -5.64 -8.84
N ASN A 96 -8.81 -4.54 -9.17
CA ASN A 96 -8.19 -4.33 -10.48
C ASN A 96 -6.78 -4.97 -10.55
N LEU A 97 -6.23 -5.45 -9.43
CA LEU A 97 -4.93 -6.10 -9.36
C LEU A 97 -5.01 -7.54 -9.87
N THR A 98 -5.30 -7.71 -11.16
CA THR A 98 -5.56 -9.02 -11.78
C THR A 98 -4.35 -9.95 -11.80
N ALA A 99 -3.13 -9.42 -11.66
CA ALA A 99 -1.90 -10.21 -11.55
C ALA A 99 -1.59 -10.68 -10.11
N LEU A 100 -2.31 -10.16 -9.10
CA LEU A 100 -2.01 -10.38 -7.69
C LEU A 100 -2.21 -11.85 -7.31
N GLN A 101 -1.12 -12.49 -6.88
CA GLN A 101 -1.11 -13.90 -6.50
C GLN A 101 -1.23 -14.07 -4.99
N VAL A 102 -0.58 -13.19 -4.23
CA VAL A 102 -0.44 -13.30 -2.77
C VAL A 102 -0.86 -12.01 -2.09
N LEU A 103 -1.82 -12.12 -1.18
CA LEU A 103 -2.13 -11.09 -0.17
C LEU A 103 -1.75 -11.61 1.20
N HIS A 104 -0.81 -10.94 1.86
CA HIS A 104 -0.39 -11.25 3.22
C HIS A 104 -0.74 -10.10 4.16
N ILE A 105 -1.54 -10.39 5.18
CA ILE A 105 -1.94 -9.46 6.23
C ILE A 105 -1.61 -10.11 7.57
N GLN A 106 -0.60 -9.58 8.26
CA GLN A 106 -0.16 -10.05 9.57
C GLN A 106 -0.12 -8.87 10.54
N ARG A 107 -0.54 -9.07 11.80
CA ARG A 107 -0.52 -8.04 12.85
C ARG A 107 -1.20 -6.71 12.43
N CYS A 108 -2.21 -6.77 11.55
CA CYS A 108 -3.04 -5.64 11.11
C CYS A 108 -4.51 -5.89 11.52
N PRO A 109 -4.90 -5.63 12.78
CA PRO A 109 -6.17 -6.12 13.33
C PRO A 109 -7.42 -5.52 12.67
N LEU A 110 -7.37 -4.25 12.27
CA LEU A 110 -8.50 -3.59 11.58
C LEU A 110 -8.71 -4.18 10.19
N LEU A 111 -7.64 -4.20 9.37
CA LEU A 111 -7.69 -4.77 8.02
C LEU A 111 -8.03 -6.27 8.02
N LYS A 112 -7.47 -7.05 8.97
CA LYS A 112 -7.79 -8.48 9.13
C LYS A 112 -9.30 -8.68 9.23
N THR A 113 -9.94 -7.97 10.16
CA THR A 113 -11.38 -8.12 10.43
C THR A 113 -12.22 -7.85 9.18
N ARG A 114 -11.81 -6.86 8.37
CA ARG A 114 -12.50 -6.55 7.11
C ARG A 114 -12.24 -7.56 6.00
N CYS A 115 -11.09 -8.22 6.01
CA CYS A 115 -10.72 -9.22 5.02
C CYS A 115 -11.07 -10.66 5.46
N GLU A 116 -11.75 -10.83 6.60
CA GLU A 116 -12.08 -12.14 7.16
C GLU A 116 -13.24 -12.79 6.39
N GLU A 117 -13.07 -14.03 5.95
CA GLU A 117 -14.11 -14.79 5.28
C GLU A 117 -15.18 -15.26 6.28
N PRO A 118 -16.49 -15.26 5.92
CA PRO A 118 -17.09 -14.73 4.70
C PRO A 118 -17.67 -13.32 4.84
N ASP A 119 -17.73 -12.80 6.07
CA ASP A 119 -18.56 -11.64 6.42
C ASP A 119 -17.79 -10.31 6.46
N GLY A 120 -16.47 -10.33 6.22
CA GLY A 120 -15.65 -9.13 6.20
C GLY A 120 -16.05 -8.18 5.08
N ASP A 121 -16.19 -6.89 5.38
CA ASP A 121 -16.59 -5.87 4.41
C ASP A 121 -15.70 -5.80 3.15
N ASP A 122 -14.40 -6.10 3.28
CA ASP A 122 -13.43 -6.08 2.18
C ASP A 122 -13.21 -7.49 1.59
N TRP A 123 -13.78 -8.54 2.19
CA TRP A 123 -13.70 -9.92 1.68
C TRP A 123 -14.11 -10.04 0.21
N PRO A 124 -15.22 -9.44 -0.27
CA PRO A 124 -15.61 -9.49 -1.68
C PRO A 124 -14.55 -8.91 -2.64
N LEU A 125 -13.78 -7.91 -2.18
CA LEU A 125 -12.78 -7.23 -3.01
C LEU A 125 -11.57 -8.13 -3.30
N ILE A 126 -11.26 -9.04 -2.37
CA ILE A 126 -10.04 -9.85 -2.44
C ILE A 126 -10.29 -11.25 -3.00
N GLN A 127 -11.52 -11.65 -3.32
CA GLN A 127 -11.86 -13.01 -3.75
C GLN A 127 -11.03 -13.51 -4.95
N HIS A 128 -10.71 -12.63 -5.89
CA HIS A 128 -9.91 -12.92 -7.08
C HIS A 128 -8.45 -13.36 -6.78
N ILE A 129 -7.94 -13.11 -5.58
CA ILE A 129 -6.55 -13.39 -5.19
C ILE A 129 -6.38 -14.88 -4.84
N PRO A 130 -5.53 -15.66 -5.51
CA PRO A 130 -5.39 -17.10 -5.25
C PRO A 130 -4.93 -17.47 -3.84
N HIS A 131 -3.97 -16.73 -3.28
CA HIS A 131 -3.40 -17.03 -1.97
C HIS A 131 -3.59 -15.87 -1.00
N LYS A 132 -4.29 -16.13 0.10
CA LYS A 132 -4.53 -15.16 1.17
C LYS A 132 -3.98 -15.71 2.47
N LEU A 133 -3.07 -14.97 3.09
CA LEU A 133 -2.53 -15.28 4.40
C LEU A 133 -2.98 -14.15 5.32
N ILE A 134 -3.97 -14.40 6.15
CA ILE A 134 -4.55 -13.37 7.04
C ILE A 134 -4.43 -13.88 8.47
N THR A 135 -3.46 -13.37 9.22
CA THR A 135 -3.09 -13.89 10.54
C THR A 135 -2.85 -12.77 11.57
N GLN A 136 -2.76 -13.16 12.84
CA GLN A 136 -2.65 -12.22 13.97
C GLN A 136 -1.34 -12.34 14.78
N SER A 137 -0.58 -13.44 14.60
CA SER A 137 0.56 -13.84 15.42
C SER A 137 1.91 -13.56 14.80
#